data_AF-A0A919KBW3-F1
#
_entry.id   AF-A0A919KBW3-F1
#
_cell.length_a   1.000
_cell.length_b   1.000
_cell.length_c   1.000
_cell.angle_alpha   90.00
_cell.angle_beta   90.00
_cell.angle_gamma   90.00
#
_symmetry.space_group_name_H-M   'P 1'
#
loop_
_entity.id
_entity.type
_entity.pdbx_description
1 polymer ?
#
loop_
_entity_poly.entity_id
_entity_poly.type
_entity_poly.pdbx_seq_one_letter_code
_entity_poly.pdbx_strand_id
1 'polypeptide(L)'
;MSGILGNYGTLVWRFFPESREIVNSLISEELVRAIDEERLPTEISVFEYTIHAVFPIVERLDDAASSGDLVQRFCQFCRALLAYAGPDAMDVDYHFNITLLEYADVPRAAAAARAVDPDLVDLIRANYGKWK
;
A
#
# COMPACT_ATOMS: atom_id res chain seq x y z
N MET A 1 -21.23 1.86 -2.60
CA MET A 1 -20.30 1.33 -3.62
C MET A 1 -18.93 1.87 -3.28
N SER A 2 -18.06 1.05 -2.68
CA SER A 2 -16.62 1.31 -2.76
C SER A 2 -16.21 1.14 -4.23
N GLY A 3 -15.36 2.02 -4.75
CA GLY A 3 -14.91 1.94 -6.16
C GLY A 3 -14.11 0.67 -6.46
N ILE A 4 -13.57 0.57 -7.68
CA ILE A 4 -12.84 -0.58 -8.24
C ILE A 4 -11.75 -1.14 -7.29
N LEU A 5 -11.18 -0.33 -6.39
CA LEU A 5 -10.11 -0.73 -5.47
C LEU A 5 -10.56 -0.87 -4.00
N GLY A 6 -11.86 -0.82 -3.72
CA GLY A 6 -12.39 -1.00 -2.37
C GLY A 6 -11.99 0.10 -1.38
N ASN A 7 -12.11 -0.22 -0.08
CA ASN A 7 -11.67 0.69 0.98
C ASN A 7 -10.15 0.76 1.09
N TYR A 8 -9.45 -0.32 0.74
CA TYR A 8 -7.99 -0.33 0.65
C TYR A 8 -7.47 0.75 -0.31
N GLY A 9 -7.97 0.78 -1.56
CA GLY A 9 -7.58 1.81 -2.53
C GLY A 9 -7.95 3.22 -2.09
N THR A 10 -9.08 3.38 -1.39
CA THR A 10 -9.47 4.68 -0.82
C THR A 10 -8.46 5.18 0.22
N LEU A 11 -7.98 4.28 1.08
CA LEU A 11 -6.95 4.60 2.07
C LEU A 11 -5.61 4.89 1.38
N VAL A 12 -5.19 4.08 0.41
CA VAL A 12 -3.95 4.34 -0.34
C VAL A 12 -4.01 5.70 -1.01
N TRP A 13 -5.08 6.06 -1.74
CA TRP A 13 -5.19 7.37 -2.37
C TRP A 13 -5.21 8.55 -1.40
N ARG A 14 -5.63 8.33 -0.15
CA ARG A 14 -5.60 9.36 0.89
C ARG A 14 -4.18 9.67 1.35
N PHE A 15 -3.35 8.63 1.54
CA PHE A 15 -2.00 8.79 2.08
C PHE A 15 -0.92 8.87 1.00
N PHE A 16 -1.19 8.34 -0.18
CA PHE A 16 -0.30 8.27 -1.34
C PHE A 16 -1.03 8.74 -2.60
N PRO A 17 -1.38 10.04 -2.71
CA PRO A 17 -2.07 10.57 -3.88
C PRO A 17 -1.30 10.34 -5.19
N GLU A 18 0.03 10.23 -5.13
CA GLU A 18 0.89 9.92 -6.28
C GLU A 18 0.59 8.53 -6.90
N SER A 19 -0.01 7.60 -6.14
CA SER A 19 -0.44 6.29 -6.67
C SER A 19 -1.57 6.38 -7.71
N ARG A 20 -2.30 7.51 -7.78
CA ARG A 20 -3.38 7.71 -8.75
C ARG A 20 -2.88 7.74 -10.18
N GLU A 21 -1.76 8.42 -10.42
CA GLU A 21 -1.16 8.49 -11.75
C GLU A 21 -0.71 7.11 -12.20
N ILE A 22 -0.16 6.31 -11.29
CA ILE A 22 0.24 4.94 -11.56
C ILE A 22 -0.97 4.06 -11.93
N VAL A 23 -2.08 4.16 -11.19
CA VAL A 23 -3.32 3.42 -11.53
C VAL A 23 -3.86 3.82 -12.90
N ASN A 24 -3.84 5.12 -13.22
CA ASN A 24 -4.32 5.58 -14.52
C ASN A 24 -3.49 4.97 -15.66
N SER A 25 -2.17 4.85 -15.48
CA SER A 25 -1.31 4.16 -16.44
C SER A 25 -1.66 2.67 -16.56
N LEU A 26 -1.84 1.96 -15.44
CA LEU A 26 -2.22 0.54 -15.45
C LEU A 26 -3.56 0.29 -16.16
N ILE A 27 -4.56 1.12 -15.87
CA ILE A 27 -5.87 1.05 -16.53
C ILE A 27 -5.71 1.28 -18.03
N SER A 28 -4.93 2.30 -18.42
CA SER A 28 -4.72 2.64 -19.83
C SER A 28 -4.01 1.52 -20.58
N GLU A 29 -2.96 0.93 -20.00
CA GLU A 29 -2.22 -0.19 -20.57
C GLU A 29 -3.09 -1.44 -20.72
N GLU A 30 -3.94 -1.75 -19.75
CA GLU A 30 -4.87 -2.87 -19.84
C GLU A 30 -5.97 -2.64 -20.88
N LEU A 31 -6.48 -1.42 -21.00
CA LEU A 31 -7.45 -1.07 -22.05
C LEU A 31 -6.85 -1.21 -23.46
N VAL A 32 -5.63 -0.72 -23.67
CA VAL A 32 -4.93 -0.84 -24.96
C VAL A 32 -4.71 -2.32 -25.29
N ARG A 33 -4.18 -3.09 -24.34
CA ARG A 33 -3.94 -4.53 -24.52
C ARG A 33 -5.22 -5.30 -24.83
N ALA A 34 -6.32 -4.99 -24.13
CA ALA A 34 -7.60 -5.64 -24.35
C ALA A 34 -8.16 -5.35 -25.75
N ILE A 35 -7.98 -4.12 -26.26
CA ILE A 35 -8.34 -3.75 -27.64
C ILE A 35 -7.50 -4.54 -28.64
N ASP A 36 -6.17 -4.57 -28.46
CA ASP A 36 -5.24 -5.27 -29.37
C ASP A 36 -5.50 -6.78 -29.41
N GLU A 37 -5.94 -7.37 -28.29
CA GLU A 37 -6.24 -8.79 -28.14
C GLU A 37 -7.72 -9.14 -28.42
N GLU A 38 -8.55 -8.17 -28.83
CA GLU A 38 -10.00 -8.33 -29.08
C GLU A 38 -10.76 -8.97 -27.91
N ARG A 39 -10.39 -8.61 -26.66
CA ARG A 39 -11.02 -9.12 -25.44
C ARG A 39 -11.57 -7.99 -24.57
N LEU A 40 -12.35 -8.36 -23.57
CA LEU A 40 -12.73 -7.42 -22.51
C LEU A 40 -11.53 -7.14 -21.60
N PRO A 41 -11.40 -5.90 -21.07
CA PRO A 41 -10.39 -5.58 -20.09
C PRO A 41 -10.64 -6.37 -18.80
N THR A 42 -9.55 -6.79 -18.17
CA THR A 42 -9.57 -7.45 -16.87
C THR A 42 -9.64 -6.39 -15.78
N GLU A 43 -10.34 -6.69 -14.69
CA GLU A 43 -10.34 -5.83 -13.52
C GLU A 43 -8.94 -5.82 -12.88
N ILE A 44 -8.43 -4.64 -12.54
CA ILE A 44 -7.19 -4.50 -11.80
C ILE A 44 -7.45 -4.96 -10.37
N SER A 45 -6.79 -6.05 -9.98
CA SER A 45 -6.90 -6.57 -8.62
C SER A 45 -6.24 -5.63 -7.60
N VAL A 46 -6.69 -5.69 -6.34
CA VAL A 46 -6.03 -4.97 -5.23
C VAL A 46 -4.57 -5.40 -5.08
N PHE A 47 -4.26 -6.65 -5.42
CA PHE A 47 -2.90 -7.17 -5.45
C PHE A 47 -2.04 -6.50 -6.52
N GLU A 48 -2.49 -6.45 -7.78
CA GLU A 48 -1.78 -5.72 -8.85
C GLU A 48 -1.64 -4.23 -8.54
N TYR A 49 -2.69 -3.62 -7.99
CA TYR A 49 -2.63 -2.24 -7.52
C TYR A 49 -1.55 -2.05 -6.46
N THR A 50 -1.50 -2.94 -5.48
CA THR A 50 -0.50 -2.90 -4.41
C THR A 50 0.91 -3.06 -4.96
N ILE A 51 1.12 -4.01 -5.88
CA ILE A 51 2.40 -4.22 -6.55
C ILE A 51 2.87 -2.99 -7.31
N HIS A 52 2.01 -2.47 -8.18
CA HIS A 52 2.46 -1.49 -9.15
C HIS A 52 2.38 -0.07 -8.62
N ALA A 53 1.45 0.24 -7.72
CA ALA A 53 1.21 1.61 -7.27
C ALA A 53 1.63 1.88 -5.81
N VAL A 54 1.60 0.88 -4.93
CA VAL A 54 1.96 1.07 -3.51
C VAL A 54 3.43 0.74 -3.28
N PHE A 55 3.91 -0.40 -3.79
CA PHE A 55 5.27 -0.85 -3.51
C PHE A 55 6.35 0.13 -3.93
N PRO A 56 6.31 0.75 -5.14
CA PRO A 56 7.36 1.70 -5.52
C PRO A 56 7.42 2.94 -4.61
N ILE A 57 6.32 3.25 -3.92
CA ILE A 57 6.27 4.36 -2.96
C ILE A 57 6.86 3.92 -1.62
N VAL A 58 6.50 2.72 -1.15
CA VAL A 58 6.97 2.16 0.13
C VAL A 58 8.44 1.75 0.06
N GLU A 59 8.93 1.27 -1.08
CA GLU A 59 10.36 0.94 -1.30
C GLU A 59 11.26 2.15 -1.07
N ARG A 60 10.77 3.35 -1.38
CA ARG A 60 11.47 4.61 -1.12
C ARG A 60 11.65 4.92 0.37
N LEU A 61 11.09 4.14 1.30
CA LEU A 61 11.35 4.24 2.75
C LEU A 61 12.71 3.67 3.15
N ASP A 62 13.30 2.79 2.33
CA ASP A 62 14.64 2.22 2.58
C ASP A 62 15.77 3.13 2.07
N ASP A 63 15.42 4.15 1.29
CA ASP A 63 16.36 5.15 0.77
C ASP A 63 16.86 6.05 1.92
N ALA A 64 18.16 6.29 2.01
CA ALA A 64 18.72 7.23 2.97
C ALA A 64 18.20 8.68 2.77
N ALA A 65 17.63 8.98 1.59
CA ALA A 65 17.02 10.25 1.24
C ALA A 65 15.50 10.30 1.41
N SER A 66 14.84 9.29 2.00
CA SER A 66 13.39 9.35 2.24
C SER A 66 13.02 10.63 2.98
N SER A 67 12.02 11.35 2.47
CA SER A 67 11.51 12.51 3.18
C SER A 67 10.82 12.05 4.46
N GLY A 68 11.00 12.80 5.56
CA GLY A 68 10.25 12.55 6.80
C GLY A 68 8.74 12.58 6.59
N ASP A 69 8.26 13.34 5.60
CA ASP A 69 6.87 13.35 5.16
C ASP A 69 6.40 11.97 4.66
N LEU A 70 7.18 11.29 3.81
CA LEU A 70 6.81 9.96 3.30
C LEU A 70 6.71 8.94 4.43
N VAL A 71 7.68 8.95 5.35
CA VAL A 71 7.69 8.07 6.54
C VAL A 71 6.47 8.35 7.42
N GLN A 72 6.12 9.62 7.62
CA GLN A 72 4.96 10.02 8.40
C GLN A 72 3.64 9.59 7.73
N ARG A 73 3.48 9.82 6.43
CA ARG A 73 2.30 9.37 5.66
C ARG A 73 2.16 7.85 5.70
N PHE A 74 3.26 7.12 5.60
CA PHE A 74 3.28 5.67 5.73
C PHE A 74 2.85 5.20 7.13
N CYS A 75 3.36 5.80 8.20
CA CYS A 75 2.92 5.46 9.56
C CYS A 75 1.42 5.70 9.75
N GLN A 76 0.90 6.84 9.26
CA GLN A 76 -0.52 7.15 9.32
C GLN A 76 -1.38 6.19 8.49
N PHE A 77 -0.89 5.77 7.32
CA PHE A 77 -1.52 4.74 6.50
C PHE A 77 -1.65 3.41 7.24
N CYS A 78 -0.55 2.92 7.84
CA CYS A 78 -0.56 1.71 8.65
C CYS A 78 -1.56 1.80 9.81
N ARG A 79 -1.58 2.93 10.54
CA ARG A 79 -2.56 3.16 11.62
C ARG A 79 -4.00 3.12 11.11
N ALA A 80 -4.27 3.72 9.95
CA ALA A 80 -5.60 3.73 9.37
C ALA A 80 -6.06 2.33 8.93
N LEU A 81 -5.16 1.52 8.38
CA LEU A 81 -5.44 0.12 8.04
C LEU A 81 -5.70 -0.73 9.28
N LEU A 82 -4.87 -0.59 10.32
CA LEU A 82 -5.05 -1.31 11.60
C LEU A 82 -6.34 -0.93 12.33
N ALA A 83 -6.79 0.31 12.18
CA ALA A 83 -8.05 0.78 12.76
C ALA A 83 -9.28 0.46 11.89
N TYR A 84 -9.08 -0.13 10.71
CA TYR A 84 -10.17 -0.39 9.78
C TYR A 84 -11.03 -1.57 10.25
N ALA A 85 -12.31 -1.29 10.52
CA ALA A 85 -13.28 -2.26 11.04
C ALA A 85 -14.51 -2.41 10.12
N GLY A 86 -14.35 -2.15 8.82
CA GLY A 86 -15.43 -2.27 7.84
C GLY A 86 -15.74 -3.71 7.41
N PRO A 87 -16.74 -3.91 6.53
CA PRO A 87 -17.23 -5.23 6.13
C PRO A 87 -16.18 -6.08 5.38
N ASP A 88 -15.19 -5.44 4.76
CA ASP A 88 -14.04 -6.03 4.04
C ASP A 88 -12.75 -5.98 4.87
N ALA A 89 -12.84 -5.87 6.21
CA ALA A 89 -11.65 -5.75 7.07
C ALA A 89 -10.65 -6.91 6.93
N MET A 90 -11.13 -8.13 6.68
CA MET A 90 -10.26 -9.29 6.46
C MET A 90 -9.44 -9.15 5.17
N ASP A 91 -10.04 -8.63 4.10
CA ASP A 91 -9.34 -8.41 2.83
C ASP A 91 -8.33 -7.26 2.96
N VAL A 92 -8.72 -6.19 3.66
CA VAL A 92 -7.83 -5.07 3.97
C VAL A 92 -6.63 -5.52 4.80
N ASP A 93 -6.85 -6.34 5.83
CA ASP A 93 -5.77 -6.92 6.65
C ASP A 93 -4.84 -7.82 5.84
N TYR A 94 -5.41 -8.67 4.97
CA TYR A 94 -4.63 -9.53 4.07
C TYR A 94 -3.69 -8.72 3.16
N HIS A 95 -4.21 -7.68 2.49
CA HIS A 95 -3.39 -6.82 1.63
C HIS A 95 -2.39 -5.96 2.40
N PHE A 96 -2.75 -5.55 3.61
CA PHE A 96 -1.81 -4.87 4.50
C PHE A 96 -0.65 -5.78 4.90
N ASN A 97 -0.93 -7.03 5.29
CA ASN A 97 0.11 -8.00 5.64
C ASN A 97 1.04 -8.29 4.46
N ILE A 98 0.52 -8.41 3.23
CA ILE A 98 1.35 -8.54 2.01
C ILE A 98 2.26 -7.32 1.84
N THR A 99 1.72 -6.12 2.02
CA THR A 99 2.49 -4.87 1.89
C THR A 99 3.62 -4.78 2.92
N LEU A 100 3.35 -5.24 4.15
CA LEU A 100 4.37 -5.34 5.20
C LEU A 100 5.43 -6.40 4.87
N LEU A 101 4.99 -7.60 4.48
CA LEU A 101 5.83 -8.77 4.21
C LEU A 101 6.85 -8.54 3.11
N GLU A 102 6.39 -8.00 1.99
CA GLU A 102 7.18 -8.01 0.77
C GLU A 102 8.18 -6.84 0.72
N TYR A 103 7.94 -5.74 1.46
CA TYR A 103 8.74 -4.51 1.26
C TYR A 103 9.05 -3.71 2.52
N ALA A 104 8.10 -3.60 3.46
CA ALA A 104 8.34 -2.77 4.64
C ALA A 104 9.15 -3.50 5.72
N ASP A 105 9.27 -4.83 5.67
CA ASP A 105 10.05 -5.65 6.62
C ASP A 105 11.57 -5.61 6.39
N VAL A 106 12.09 -4.39 6.19
CA VAL A 106 13.52 -4.11 6.06
C VAL A 106 14.01 -3.21 7.20
N PRO A 107 15.25 -3.39 7.70
CA PRO A 107 15.72 -2.70 8.90
C PRO A 107 15.68 -1.18 8.83
N ARG A 108 15.94 -0.56 7.67
CA ARG A 108 15.96 0.91 7.58
C ARG A 108 14.56 1.49 7.57
N ALA A 109 13.61 0.90 6.84
CA ALA A 109 12.21 1.32 6.89
C ALA A 109 11.65 1.18 8.31
N ALA A 110 11.97 0.09 9.01
CA ALA A 110 11.60 -0.11 10.41
C ALA A 110 12.24 0.96 11.33
N ALA A 111 13.52 1.29 11.14
CA ALA A 111 14.20 2.33 11.92
C ALA A 111 13.61 3.73 11.66
N ALA A 112 13.32 4.06 10.40
CA ALA A 112 12.67 5.31 10.01
C ALA A 112 11.27 5.42 10.62
N ALA A 113 10.46 4.36 10.51
CA ALA A 113 9.15 4.30 11.14
C ALA A 113 9.24 4.41 12.67
N ARG A 114 10.22 3.74 13.31
CA ARG A 114 10.41 3.80 14.78
C ARG A 114 10.80 5.20 15.27
N ALA A 115 11.50 5.98 14.45
CA ALA A 115 11.82 7.37 14.77
C ALA A 115 10.58 8.29 14.76
N VAL A 116 9.53 7.91 14.03
CA VAL A 116 8.30 8.71 13.85
C VAL A 116 7.16 8.22 14.75
N ASP A 117 6.90 6.91 14.79
CA ASP A 117 5.82 6.29 15.54
C ASP A 117 6.31 4.93 16.13
N PRO A 118 7.04 4.95 17.27
CA PRO A 118 7.57 3.72 17.87
C PRO A 118 6.47 2.77 18.33
N ASP A 119 5.32 3.29 18.78
CA ASP A 119 4.18 2.48 19.22
C ASP A 119 3.55 1.70 18.06
N LEU A 120 3.56 2.27 16.85
CA LEU A 120 3.11 1.56 15.64
C LEU A 120 4.03 0.39 15.31
N VAL A 121 5.34 0.57 15.43
CA VAL A 121 6.31 -0.51 15.19
C VAL A 121 6.07 -1.66 16.16
N ASP A 122 5.86 -1.36 17.44
CA ASP A 122 5.61 -2.39 18.44
C ASP A 122 4.26 -3.09 18.20
N LEU A 123 3.22 -2.36 17.75
CA LEU A 123 1.93 -2.92 17.38
C LEU A 123 2.02 -3.85 16.15
N ILE A 124 2.72 -3.42 15.09
CA ILE A 124 2.95 -4.24 13.88
C ILE A 124 3.74 -5.50 14.24
N ARG A 125 4.77 -5.37 15.07
CA ARG A 125 5.54 -6.52 15.55
C ARG A 125 4.68 -7.49 16.36
N ALA A 126 3.80 -7.01 17.22
CA ALA A 126 2.93 -7.86 18.03
C ALA A 126 1.89 -8.61 17.19
N ASN A 127 1.30 -7.97 16.17
CA ASN A 127 0.23 -8.55 15.37
C ASN A 127 0.73 -9.41 14.20
N TYR A 128 1.87 -9.07 13.59
CA TYR A 128 2.36 -9.73 12.37
C TYR A 128 3.75 -10.36 12.50
N GLY A 129 4.47 -10.12 13.61
CA GLY A 129 5.83 -10.63 13.81
C GLY A 129 6.89 -9.98 12.90
N LYS A 130 6.59 -8.80 12.33
CA LYS A 130 7.42 -8.05 11.37
C LYS A 130 8.20 -6.91 12.04
N TRP A 131 9.14 -6.34 11.30
CA TRP A 131 10.04 -5.22 11.65
C TRP A 131 11.03 -5.56 12.75
N LYS A 132 11.78 -6.65 12.57
CA LYS A 132 12.83 -7.07 13.50
C LYS A 132 14.04 -6.14 13.48
#